data_AF-I4BVZ0-F1
#
_entry.id   AF-I4BVZ0-F1
#
_cell.length_a   1.000
_cell.length_b   1.000
_cell.length_c   1.000
_cell.angle_alpha   90.00
_cell.angle_beta   90.00
_cell.angle_gamma   90.00
#
_symmetry.space_group_name_H-M   'P 1'
#
loop_
_entity.id
_entity.type
_entity.pdbx_description
1 polymer ?
#
loop_
_entity_poly.entity_id
_entity_poly.type
_entity_poly.pdbx_seq_one_letter_code
_entity_poly.pdbx_strand_id
1 'polypeptide(L)'
;MGKVYLLITLTALGCLVFEKLTKRRLSMDQWDYTRDLLMLASMSLLSISVGSRSSSVIIGFGVIFAVAAMGERLYPSMLWPILKISLAVAFAFKGPQIHFITLGEDNLYYLSPNAAVVATAMWLLLCQAFMREVDEISGLSGHLMAITWVLLWGVSFFLGQDLKDAMWMSFAGILICLIFWSRIGHTYRRLGDPLVYFWSTLIAGTSLIGVSKGITFATILLPLSLFALPIMEASLGFVGKTFTDKGRWNVSLYERLVSMGIDHPQSVRLVSAFCMTLGVSVSLFQLISSPWGFRISLLVFVLGTMAFLIYIFKNVVREDQRRPALWGIFVDNVSMDYVLNKVIFWATQESDQSYMIVTPNALVAERSRYDAKLREAVKSADLSLPDGAGLIWAFKILGVKIQERITGIDFMKSLCQIAQHRDMPVFLLGGTPEVVEEASNRLAKDYPNLRIAGFHHGYFSQDEDEKICKMINESGAKILFVGLGVPKQELWIKSNLGRLKGIIAIGVGGSFDVISGRLKRAPEAWQKVGLEWLYRTMQEPWRFKRIIRLPIFMALVVLTRFGLYTRRID
;
A
#
# COMPACT_ATOMS: atom_id res chain seq x y z
N MET A 1 -27.54 4.46 29.83
CA MET A 1 -26.94 4.95 28.57
C MET A 1 -26.03 6.16 28.78
N GLY A 2 -26.46 7.25 29.43
CA GLY A 2 -25.64 8.48 29.58
C GLY A 2 -24.26 8.30 30.21
N LYS A 3 -24.10 7.46 31.25
CA LYS A 3 -22.79 7.19 31.87
C LYS A 3 -21.79 6.50 30.94
N VAL A 4 -22.26 5.59 30.08
CA VAL A 4 -21.42 4.85 29.13
C VAL A 4 -20.96 5.77 28.00
N TYR A 5 -21.84 6.61 27.46
CA TYR A 5 -21.47 7.63 26.46
C TYR A 5 -20.48 8.65 27.00
N LEU A 6 -20.67 9.13 28.24
CA LEU A 6 -19.74 10.05 28.89
C LEU A 6 -18.35 9.45 29.01
N LEU A 7 -18.25 8.20 29.45
CA LEU A 7 -16.97 7.54 29.61
C LEU A 7 -16.28 7.27 28.28
N ILE A 8 -17.03 6.81 27.27
CA ILE A 8 -16.53 6.65 25.89
C ILE A 8 -15.91 7.97 25.39
N THR A 9 -16.59 9.08 25.62
CA THR A 9 -16.13 10.42 25.22
C THR A 9 -14.88 10.86 26.01
N LEU A 10 -14.82 10.57 27.31
CA LEU A 10 -13.65 10.87 28.14
C LEU A 10 -12.42 10.05 27.75
N THR A 11 -12.58 8.75 27.47
CA THR A 11 -11.50 7.88 26.97
C THR A 11 -11.00 8.38 25.62
N ALA A 12 -11.90 8.81 24.73
CA ALA A 12 -11.55 9.38 23.44
C ALA A 12 -10.74 10.68 23.56
N LEU A 13 -11.19 11.61 24.39
CA LEU A 13 -10.48 12.86 24.68
C LEU A 13 -9.10 12.59 25.30
N GLY A 14 -9.02 11.65 26.24
CA GLY A 14 -7.76 11.21 26.85
C GLY A 14 -6.77 10.67 25.82
N CYS A 15 -7.23 9.84 24.88
CA CYS A 15 -6.39 9.32 23.80
C CYS A 15 -5.88 10.45 22.89
N LEU A 16 -6.73 11.39 22.48
CA LEU A 16 -6.33 12.52 21.63
C LEU A 16 -5.29 13.43 22.30
N VAL A 17 -5.47 13.70 23.59
CA VAL A 17 -4.51 14.49 24.39
C VAL A 17 -3.17 13.75 24.49
N PHE A 18 -3.21 12.47 24.84
CA PHE A 18 -2.00 11.64 24.93
C PHE A 18 -1.27 11.58 23.59
N GLU A 19 -2.00 11.39 22.49
CA GLU A 19 -1.42 11.35 21.15
C GLU A 19 -0.70 12.66 20.79
N LYS A 20 -1.32 13.80 21.10
CA LYS A 20 -0.75 15.12 20.81
C LYS A 20 0.53 15.41 21.61
N LEU A 21 0.61 14.92 22.86
CA LEU A 21 1.76 15.12 23.74
C LEU A 21 2.97 14.26 23.35
N THR A 22 2.71 13.01 22.96
CA THR A 22 3.76 12.01 22.72
C THR A 22 4.31 12.05 21.30
N LYS A 23 3.52 12.50 20.30
CA LYS A 23 3.95 12.64 18.90
C LYS A 23 5.25 13.44 18.70
N ARG A 24 5.55 14.41 19.57
CA ARG A 24 6.77 15.23 19.48
C ARG A 24 8.01 14.60 20.13
N ARG A 25 7.84 13.52 20.90
CA ARG A 25 8.89 12.93 21.76
C ARG A 25 9.35 11.55 21.31
N LEU A 26 8.56 10.83 20.52
CA LEU A 26 8.85 9.46 20.09
C LEU A 26 9.34 9.43 18.64
N SER A 27 10.24 8.50 18.34
CA SER A 27 10.56 8.13 16.95
C SER A 27 9.33 7.52 16.25
N MET A 28 9.30 7.52 14.92
CA MET A 28 8.09 7.10 14.17
C MET A 28 7.67 5.66 14.52
N ASP A 29 8.61 4.72 14.63
CA ASP A 29 8.30 3.32 14.95
C ASP A 29 7.76 3.15 16.37
N GLN A 30 8.40 3.83 17.35
CA GLN A 30 7.93 3.82 18.75
C GLN A 30 6.56 4.48 18.88
N TRP A 31 6.34 5.54 18.11
CA TRP A 31 5.08 6.26 18.07
C TRP A 31 3.95 5.35 17.60
N ASP A 32 4.16 4.60 16.53
CA ASP A 32 3.14 3.70 16.01
C ASP A 32 2.83 2.53 16.93
N TYR A 33 3.86 1.92 17.52
CA TYR A 33 3.65 0.86 18.51
C TYR A 33 2.87 1.38 19.73
N THR A 34 3.16 2.60 20.16
CA THR A 34 2.42 3.26 21.25
C THR A 34 0.94 3.45 20.91
N ARG A 35 0.63 3.81 19.66
CA ARG A 35 -0.76 3.96 19.21
C ARG A 35 -1.49 2.62 19.17
N ASP A 36 -0.82 1.57 18.72
CA ASP A 36 -1.39 0.22 18.67
C ASP A 36 -1.73 -0.27 20.09
N LEU A 37 -0.84 -0.04 21.07
CA LEU A 37 -1.10 -0.32 22.49
C LEU A 37 -2.24 0.54 23.08
N LEU A 38 -2.25 1.84 22.78
CA LEU A 38 -3.29 2.76 23.26
C LEU A 38 -4.67 2.37 22.72
N MET A 39 -4.72 1.86 21.49
CA MET A 39 -5.94 1.34 20.87
C MET A 39 -6.45 0.08 21.57
N LEU A 40 -5.57 -0.88 21.85
CA LEU A 40 -5.93 -2.09 22.61
C LEU A 40 -6.40 -1.75 24.05
N ALA A 41 -5.68 -0.83 24.71
CA ALA A 41 -6.00 -0.40 26.06
C ALA A 41 -7.34 0.35 26.12
N SER A 42 -7.59 1.26 25.18
CA SER A 42 -8.85 2.00 25.11
C SER A 42 -10.04 1.06 24.88
N MET A 43 -9.96 0.10 23.96
CA MET A 43 -11.03 -0.90 23.82
C MET A 43 -11.27 -1.71 25.09
N SER A 44 -10.20 -2.13 25.75
CA SER A 44 -10.28 -2.93 26.97
C SER A 44 -10.98 -2.15 28.10
N LEU A 45 -10.65 -0.88 28.27
CA LEU A 45 -11.28 0.01 29.25
C LEU A 45 -12.77 0.24 28.94
N LEU A 46 -13.13 0.43 27.67
CA LEU A 46 -14.53 0.57 27.27
C LEU A 46 -15.33 -0.70 27.59
N SER A 47 -14.74 -1.88 27.40
CA SER A 47 -15.38 -3.17 27.72
C SER A 47 -15.73 -3.33 29.20
N ILE A 48 -14.75 -3.09 30.08
CA ILE A 48 -14.91 -3.18 31.54
C ILE A 48 -16.07 -2.29 32.00
N SER A 49 -16.20 -1.14 31.35
CA SER A 49 -17.14 -0.11 31.72
C SER A 49 -18.58 -0.34 31.23
N VAL A 50 -18.75 -1.11 30.16
CA VAL A 50 -20.07 -1.59 29.71
C VAL A 50 -20.59 -2.68 30.64
N GLY A 51 -19.71 -3.50 31.21
CA GLY A 51 -20.06 -4.52 32.21
C GLY A 51 -20.80 -5.74 31.65
N SER A 52 -20.92 -5.88 30.33
CA SER A 52 -21.48 -7.08 29.70
C SER A 52 -20.44 -8.18 29.62
N ARG A 53 -20.81 -9.38 30.13
CA ARG A 53 -19.98 -10.59 30.06
C ARG A 53 -19.58 -10.92 28.63
N SER A 54 -20.49 -10.78 27.66
CA SER A 54 -20.22 -11.10 26.25
C SER A 54 -19.15 -10.17 25.67
N SER A 55 -19.29 -8.86 25.87
CA SER A 55 -18.33 -7.87 25.39
C SER A 55 -16.96 -8.00 26.06
N SER A 56 -16.92 -8.33 27.35
CA SER A 56 -15.67 -8.59 28.07
C SER A 56 -14.95 -9.83 27.54
N VAL A 57 -15.66 -10.91 27.26
CA VAL A 57 -15.06 -12.12 26.68
C VAL A 57 -14.51 -11.84 25.28
N ILE A 58 -15.26 -11.14 24.41
CA ILE A 58 -14.81 -10.83 23.05
C ILE A 58 -13.54 -9.98 23.04
N ILE A 59 -13.50 -8.92 23.84
CA ILE A 59 -12.34 -8.02 23.88
C ILE A 59 -11.14 -8.69 24.57
N GLY A 60 -11.38 -9.44 25.65
CA GLY A 60 -10.32 -10.21 26.32
C GLY A 60 -9.67 -11.23 25.41
N PHE A 61 -10.45 -12.03 24.70
CA PHE A 61 -9.91 -12.96 23.70
C PHE A 61 -9.24 -12.23 22.54
N GLY A 62 -9.78 -11.10 22.09
CA GLY A 62 -9.12 -10.27 21.07
C GLY A 62 -7.70 -9.88 21.49
N VAL A 63 -7.50 -9.44 22.74
CA VAL A 63 -6.16 -9.11 23.27
C VAL A 63 -5.28 -10.35 23.35
N ILE A 64 -5.80 -11.49 23.81
CA ILE A 64 -5.04 -12.76 23.88
C ILE A 64 -4.58 -13.19 22.48
N PHE A 65 -5.45 -13.09 21.47
CA PHE A 65 -5.10 -13.39 20.08
C PHE A 65 -4.06 -12.41 19.53
N ALA A 66 -4.14 -11.11 19.87
CA ALA A 66 -3.13 -10.13 19.49
C ALA A 66 -1.75 -10.46 20.06
N VAL A 67 -1.70 -10.87 21.32
CA VAL A 67 -0.46 -11.32 21.99
C VAL A 67 0.07 -12.60 21.35
N ALA A 68 -0.79 -13.58 21.07
CA ALA A 68 -0.39 -14.82 20.40
C ALA A 68 0.17 -14.55 19.00
N ALA A 69 -0.42 -13.63 18.24
CA ALA A 69 0.08 -13.22 16.93
C ALA A 69 1.42 -12.48 17.01
N MET A 70 1.60 -11.63 18.03
CA MET A 70 2.90 -10.99 18.29
C MET A 70 3.97 -12.05 18.62
N GLY A 71 3.63 -13.05 19.43
CA GLY A 71 4.51 -14.17 19.77
C GLY A 71 4.91 -15.01 18.55
N GLU A 72 3.96 -15.32 17.67
CA GLU A 72 4.22 -16.03 16.42
C GLU A 72 5.18 -15.27 15.50
N ARG A 73 5.03 -13.95 15.42
CA ARG A 73 5.90 -13.09 14.62
C ARG A 73 7.33 -13.06 15.17
N LEU A 74 7.48 -13.08 16.49
CA LEU A 74 8.80 -13.06 17.15
C LEU A 74 9.48 -14.44 17.12
N TYR A 75 8.71 -15.51 17.28
CA TYR A 75 9.22 -16.88 17.38
C TYR A 75 8.38 -17.84 16.52
N PRO A 76 8.62 -17.91 15.20
CA PRO A 76 7.86 -18.77 14.30
C PRO A 76 7.97 -20.25 14.72
N SER A 77 6.85 -20.90 14.98
CA SER A 77 6.78 -22.31 15.38
C SER A 77 5.45 -22.96 14.99
N MET A 78 5.43 -24.29 14.87
CA MET A 78 4.22 -25.05 14.57
C MET A 78 3.18 -25.02 15.72
N LEU A 79 3.57 -24.56 16.90
CA LEU A 79 2.70 -24.49 18.09
C LEU A 79 1.70 -23.33 18.03
N TRP A 80 2.03 -22.22 17.34
CA TRP A 80 1.17 -21.04 17.29
C TRP A 80 -0.18 -21.28 16.59
N PRO A 81 -0.25 -21.96 15.43
CA PRO A 81 -1.53 -22.34 14.84
C PRO A 81 -2.39 -23.20 15.77
N ILE A 82 -1.79 -24.18 16.46
CA ILE A 82 -2.47 -25.06 17.42
C ILE A 82 -3.03 -24.24 18.60
N LEU A 83 -2.23 -23.31 19.12
CA LEU A 83 -2.64 -22.42 20.19
C LEU A 83 -3.84 -21.55 19.76
N LYS A 84 -3.82 -20.98 18.55
CA LYS A 84 -4.93 -20.17 18.03
C LYS A 84 -6.22 -20.97 17.87
N ILE A 85 -6.14 -22.21 17.37
CA ILE A 85 -7.31 -23.11 17.29
C ILE A 85 -7.84 -23.39 18.70
N SER A 86 -6.96 -23.69 19.65
CA SER A 86 -7.33 -23.93 21.05
C SER A 86 -7.99 -22.71 21.69
N LEU A 87 -7.46 -21.51 21.42
CA LEU A 87 -8.04 -20.23 21.85
C LEU A 87 -9.41 -19.98 21.21
N ALA A 88 -9.62 -20.35 19.96
CA ALA A 88 -10.91 -20.20 19.29
C ALA A 88 -11.97 -21.12 19.88
N VAL A 89 -11.59 -22.36 20.22
CA VAL A 89 -12.46 -23.29 20.95
C VAL A 89 -12.77 -22.77 22.35
N ALA A 90 -11.78 -22.24 23.08
CA ALA A 90 -11.99 -21.63 24.39
C ALA A 90 -12.90 -20.39 24.32
N PHE A 91 -12.75 -19.56 23.29
CA PHE A 91 -13.65 -18.45 23.00
C PHE A 91 -15.07 -18.96 22.77
N ALA A 92 -15.25 -20.00 21.95
CA ALA A 92 -16.56 -20.59 21.71
C ALA A 92 -17.21 -21.12 22.99
N PHE A 93 -16.46 -21.70 23.93
CA PHE A 93 -17.02 -22.15 25.22
C PHE A 93 -17.44 -21.01 26.16
N LYS A 94 -16.70 -19.90 26.18
CA LYS A 94 -16.89 -18.82 27.16
C LYS A 94 -17.67 -17.62 26.61
N GLY A 95 -17.72 -17.46 25.29
CA GLY A 95 -18.29 -16.33 24.58
C GLY A 95 -19.62 -16.65 23.90
N PRO A 96 -20.09 -15.75 23.02
CA PRO A 96 -21.32 -15.95 22.25
C PRO A 96 -21.19 -17.14 21.29
N GLN A 97 -22.23 -17.96 21.18
CA GLN A 97 -22.26 -19.17 20.35
C GLN A 97 -23.31 -19.09 19.25
N ILE A 98 -23.07 -19.83 18.16
CA ILE A 98 -24.05 -20.09 17.11
C ILE A 98 -24.90 -21.27 17.56
N HIS A 99 -26.04 -21.01 18.19
CA HIS A 99 -26.92 -22.06 18.71
C HIS A 99 -27.89 -22.64 17.67
N PHE A 100 -28.18 -21.89 16.62
CA PHE A 100 -29.13 -22.30 15.59
C PHE A 100 -28.84 -21.60 14.27
N ILE A 101 -29.38 -22.17 13.19
CA ILE A 101 -29.29 -21.62 11.84
C ILE A 101 -30.73 -21.54 11.31
N THR A 102 -31.11 -20.38 10.77
CA THR A 102 -32.38 -20.20 10.07
C THR A 102 -32.24 -20.64 8.61
N LEU A 103 -33.09 -21.57 8.17
CA LEU A 103 -33.21 -22.01 6.78
C LEU A 103 -34.61 -21.65 6.27
N GLY A 104 -34.77 -20.43 5.73
CA GLY A 104 -36.07 -19.89 5.30
C GLY A 104 -36.80 -19.11 6.39
N GLU A 105 -38.03 -18.64 6.09
CA GLU A 105 -38.79 -17.71 6.95
C GLU A 105 -39.24 -18.35 8.28
N ASP A 106 -39.40 -19.69 8.37
CA ASP A 106 -40.00 -20.34 9.55
C ASP A 106 -39.25 -21.55 10.15
N ASN A 107 -38.15 -22.05 9.53
CA ASN A 107 -37.46 -23.25 10.03
C ASN A 107 -36.14 -22.92 10.77
N LEU A 108 -36.19 -23.02 12.10
CA LEU A 108 -35.04 -22.87 12.99
C LEU A 108 -34.40 -24.24 13.28
N TYR A 109 -33.17 -24.45 12.80
CA TYR A 109 -32.39 -25.66 13.09
C TYR A 109 -31.44 -25.39 14.25
N TYR A 110 -31.70 -26.00 15.40
CA TYR A 110 -30.82 -25.92 16.57
C TYR A 110 -29.64 -26.87 16.46
N LEU A 111 -28.43 -26.34 16.68
CA LEU A 111 -27.20 -27.12 16.69
C LEU A 111 -27.02 -27.80 18.04
N SER A 112 -26.45 -29.01 18.04
CA SER A 112 -26.01 -29.64 19.28
C SER A 112 -24.93 -28.78 19.95
N PRO A 113 -24.74 -28.85 21.28
CA PRO A 113 -23.74 -28.03 21.98
C PRO A 113 -22.33 -28.15 21.38
N ASN A 114 -21.93 -29.37 20.99
CA ASN A 114 -20.63 -29.60 20.35
C ASN A 114 -20.57 -28.98 18.96
N ALA A 115 -21.63 -29.10 18.16
CA ALA A 115 -21.69 -28.51 16.83
C ALA A 115 -21.69 -26.97 16.89
N ALA A 116 -22.35 -26.38 17.89
CA ALA A 116 -22.34 -24.93 18.12
C ALA A 116 -20.92 -24.42 18.44
N VAL A 117 -20.17 -25.13 19.30
CA VAL A 117 -18.77 -24.78 19.62
C VAL A 117 -17.89 -24.84 18.38
N VAL A 118 -18.00 -25.92 17.59
CA VAL A 118 -17.23 -26.08 16.35
C VAL A 118 -17.57 -24.98 15.35
N ALA A 119 -18.86 -24.71 15.11
CA ALA A 119 -19.30 -23.67 14.19
C ALA A 119 -18.80 -22.27 14.61
N THR A 120 -18.87 -21.94 15.89
CA THR A 120 -18.36 -20.67 16.43
C THR A 120 -16.84 -20.56 16.32
N ALA A 121 -16.09 -21.61 16.65
CA ALA A 121 -14.64 -21.61 16.53
C ALA A 121 -14.19 -21.48 15.06
N MET A 122 -14.85 -22.21 14.15
CA MET A 122 -14.61 -22.10 12.72
C MET A 122 -14.90 -20.68 12.21
N TRP A 123 -16.03 -20.09 12.60
CA TRP A 123 -16.40 -18.72 12.23
C TRP A 123 -15.31 -17.71 12.62
N LEU A 124 -14.84 -17.80 13.87
CA LEU A 124 -13.81 -16.90 14.38
C LEU A 124 -12.49 -17.02 13.59
N LEU A 125 -12.02 -18.26 13.37
CA LEU A 125 -10.79 -18.51 12.62
C LEU A 125 -10.91 -18.08 11.16
N LEU A 126 -12.10 -18.24 10.58
CA LEU A 126 -12.39 -17.84 9.22
C LEU A 126 -12.33 -16.30 9.06
N CYS A 127 -12.96 -15.55 9.98
CA CYS A 127 -12.85 -14.09 9.99
C CYS A 127 -11.40 -13.61 10.18
N GLN A 128 -10.62 -14.27 11.03
CA GLN A 128 -9.20 -13.97 11.22
C GLN A 128 -8.39 -14.21 9.93
N ALA A 129 -8.64 -15.34 9.25
CA ALA A 129 -7.97 -15.66 8.00
C ALA A 129 -8.28 -14.65 6.89
N PHE A 130 -9.56 -14.27 6.72
CA PHE A 130 -9.95 -13.29 5.72
C PHE A 130 -9.36 -11.91 5.99
N MET A 131 -9.38 -11.46 7.24
CA MET A 131 -8.82 -10.15 7.60
C MET A 131 -7.30 -10.09 7.36
N ARG A 132 -6.59 -11.22 7.52
CA ARG A 132 -5.16 -11.32 7.21
C ARG A 132 -4.89 -11.21 5.72
N GLU A 133 -5.68 -11.87 4.88
CA GLU A 133 -5.54 -11.76 3.42
C GLU A 133 -5.81 -10.34 2.95
N VAL A 134 -6.83 -9.68 3.52
CA VAL A 134 -7.12 -8.27 3.25
C VAL A 134 -5.96 -7.36 3.66
N ASP A 135 -5.32 -7.64 4.80
CA ASP A 135 -4.21 -6.82 5.31
C ASP A 135 -2.92 -6.95 4.48
N GLU A 136 -2.81 -7.97 3.61
CA GLU A 136 -1.74 -8.02 2.61
C GLU A 136 -1.80 -6.81 1.67
N ILE A 137 -3.01 -6.32 1.36
CA ILE A 137 -3.24 -5.08 0.64
C ILE A 137 -3.22 -3.93 1.66
N SER A 138 -2.09 -3.21 1.68
CA SER A 138 -1.90 -2.02 2.53
C SER A 138 -3.12 -1.10 2.50
N GLY A 139 -3.56 -0.66 3.69
CA GLY A 139 -4.65 0.29 3.88
C GLY A 139 -6.07 -0.21 3.64
N LEU A 140 -6.27 -1.33 2.94
CA LEU A 140 -7.59 -1.88 2.64
C LEU A 140 -8.31 -2.35 3.90
N SER A 141 -7.58 -3.05 4.77
CA SER A 141 -8.08 -3.58 6.04
C SER A 141 -8.69 -2.48 6.93
N GLY A 142 -8.04 -1.33 7.03
CA GLY A 142 -8.54 -0.19 7.79
C GLY A 142 -9.83 0.42 7.25
N HIS A 143 -9.97 0.52 5.92
CA HIS A 143 -11.19 1.03 5.28
C HIS A 143 -12.35 0.05 5.47
N LEU A 144 -12.13 -1.25 5.20
CA LEU A 144 -13.15 -2.28 5.39
C LEU A 144 -13.58 -2.39 6.85
N MET A 145 -12.66 -2.24 7.80
CA MET A 145 -12.98 -2.23 9.22
C MET A 145 -13.91 -1.07 9.60
N ALA A 146 -13.62 0.15 9.15
CA ALA A 146 -14.50 1.29 9.41
C ALA A 146 -15.89 1.11 8.80
N ILE A 147 -15.97 0.60 7.57
CA ILE A 147 -17.25 0.26 6.90
C ILE A 147 -18.00 -0.80 7.71
N THR A 148 -17.31 -1.85 8.16
CA THR A 148 -17.89 -2.95 8.95
C THR A 148 -18.53 -2.44 10.23
N TRP A 149 -17.83 -1.61 11.00
CA TRP A 149 -18.35 -1.08 12.25
C TRP A 149 -19.56 -0.16 12.07
N VAL A 150 -19.56 0.67 11.02
CA VAL A 150 -20.70 1.52 10.67
C VAL A 150 -21.93 0.69 10.30
N LEU A 151 -21.75 -0.35 9.49
CA LEU A 151 -22.83 -1.23 9.07
C LEU A 151 -23.36 -2.09 10.22
N LEU A 152 -22.49 -2.66 11.06
CA LEU A 152 -22.89 -3.39 12.27
C LEU A 152 -23.67 -2.51 13.24
N TRP A 153 -23.24 -1.26 13.43
CA TRP A 153 -23.97 -0.31 14.27
C TRP A 153 -25.34 0.03 13.68
N GLY A 154 -25.41 0.35 12.38
CA GLY A 154 -26.66 0.67 11.69
C GLY A 154 -27.68 -0.47 11.77
N VAL A 155 -27.27 -1.69 11.43
CA VAL A 155 -28.14 -2.87 11.51
C VAL A 155 -28.59 -3.14 12.95
N SER A 156 -27.67 -3.08 13.93
CA SER A 156 -28.03 -3.27 15.33
C SER A 156 -28.98 -2.20 15.87
N PHE A 157 -28.86 -0.96 15.41
CA PHE A 157 -29.72 0.16 15.81
C PHE A 157 -31.15 -0.02 15.30
N PHE A 158 -31.33 -0.38 14.03
CA PHE A 158 -32.65 -0.53 13.43
C PHE A 158 -33.37 -1.83 13.84
N LEU A 159 -32.64 -2.89 14.21
CA LEU A 159 -33.21 -4.14 14.68
C LEU A 159 -33.78 -4.08 16.12
N GLY A 160 -33.58 -2.99 16.86
CA GLY A 160 -34.27 -2.73 18.14
C GLY A 160 -33.48 -3.04 19.42
N GLN A 161 -34.17 -2.98 20.57
CA GLN A 161 -33.57 -2.87 21.91
C GLN A 161 -32.86 -4.12 22.46
N ASP A 162 -33.01 -5.27 21.83
CA ASP A 162 -32.42 -6.52 22.33
C ASP A 162 -30.92 -6.67 22.00
N LEU A 163 -30.37 -5.78 21.17
CA LEU A 163 -28.95 -5.82 20.74
C LEU A 163 -28.10 -4.72 21.39
N LYS A 164 -28.43 -4.30 22.62
CA LYS A 164 -27.69 -3.24 23.35
C LYS A 164 -26.17 -3.47 23.34
N ASP A 165 -25.72 -4.69 23.61
CA ASP A 165 -24.28 -5.01 23.65
C ASP A 165 -23.60 -4.89 22.28
N ALA A 166 -24.24 -5.38 21.21
CA ALA A 166 -23.71 -5.28 19.85
C ALA A 166 -23.69 -3.82 19.37
N MET A 167 -24.72 -3.05 19.71
CA MET A 167 -24.79 -1.62 19.42
C MET A 167 -23.66 -0.85 20.11
N TRP A 168 -23.40 -1.13 21.39
CA TRP A 168 -22.31 -0.50 22.13
C TRP A 168 -20.92 -0.86 21.59
N MET A 169 -20.68 -2.15 21.34
CA MET A 169 -19.42 -2.60 20.74
C MET A 169 -19.19 -1.94 19.38
N SER A 170 -20.24 -1.86 18.55
CA SER A 170 -20.12 -1.24 17.23
C SER A 170 -19.86 0.25 17.30
N PHE A 171 -20.53 0.96 18.20
CA PHE A 171 -20.29 2.39 18.42
C PHE A 171 -18.88 2.67 18.94
N ALA A 172 -18.38 1.86 19.88
CA ALA A 172 -17.00 1.95 20.36
C ALA A 172 -16.01 1.71 19.20
N GLY A 173 -16.28 0.72 18.34
CA GLY A 173 -15.49 0.41 17.16
C GLY A 173 -15.37 1.60 16.21
N ILE A 174 -16.49 2.26 15.90
CA ILE A 174 -16.53 3.48 15.08
C ILE A 174 -15.67 4.57 15.71
N LEU A 175 -15.83 4.84 17.01
CA LEU A 175 -15.11 5.92 17.67
C LEU A 175 -13.60 5.71 17.66
N ILE A 176 -13.15 4.49 17.91
CA ILE A 176 -11.72 4.15 17.85
C ILE A 176 -11.19 4.26 16.42
N CYS A 177 -11.97 3.80 15.42
CA CYS A 177 -11.59 4.01 14.02
C CYS A 177 -11.41 5.50 13.70
N LEU A 178 -12.27 6.39 14.23
CA LEU A 178 -12.18 7.83 14.02
C LEU A 178 -10.96 8.46 14.71
N ILE A 179 -10.72 8.13 15.98
CA ILE A 179 -9.58 8.66 16.75
C ILE A 179 -8.25 8.23 16.11
N PHE A 180 -8.15 6.95 15.78
CA PHE A 180 -6.93 6.36 15.24
C PHE A 180 -6.95 6.28 13.71
N TRP A 181 -7.79 7.08 13.03
CA TRP A 181 -7.91 7.06 11.57
C TRP A 181 -6.58 7.34 10.88
N SER A 182 -5.76 8.23 11.45
CA SER A 182 -4.44 8.52 10.90
C SER A 182 -3.45 7.33 10.99
N ARG A 183 -3.72 6.32 11.81
CA ARG A 183 -2.96 5.04 11.86
C ARG A 183 -3.59 3.99 10.96
N ILE A 184 -4.90 3.81 11.08
CA ILE A 184 -5.63 2.67 10.51
C ILE A 184 -6.05 2.94 9.05
N GLY A 185 -6.50 4.16 8.75
CA GLY A 185 -6.89 4.59 7.41
C GLY A 185 -5.70 5.02 6.54
N HIS A 186 -4.47 4.82 7.01
CA HIS A 186 -3.28 5.15 6.23
C HIS A 186 -3.14 4.16 5.08
N THR A 187 -3.42 4.62 3.85
CA THR A 187 -3.55 3.74 2.69
C THR A 187 -2.32 2.87 2.43
N TYR A 188 -1.12 3.36 2.73
CA TYR A 188 0.12 2.64 2.41
C TYR A 188 0.60 1.68 3.49
N ARG A 189 -0.19 1.46 4.54
CA ARG A 189 0.26 0.71 5.70
C ARG A 189 -0.67 -0.44 6.04
N ARG A 190 -0.05 -1.55 6.44
CA ARG A 190 -0.73 -2.69 7.02
C ARG A 190 -1.10 -2.42 8.48
N LEU A 191 -2.18 -3.02 8.96
CA LEU A 191 -2.50 -3.07 10.38
C LEU A 191 -1.41 -3.87 11.12
N GLY A 192 -1.00 -5.00 10.53
CA GLY A 192 -0.07 -5.95 11.11
C GLY A 192 -0.79 -7.00 11.96
N ASP A 193 -0.16 -8.18 12.09
CA ASP A 193 -0.81 -9.38 12.63
C ASP A 193 -1.51 -9.16 13.98
N PRO A 194 -0.89 -8.54 15.02
CA PRO A 194 -1.55 -8.38 16.31
C PRO A 194 -2.88 -7.64 16.22
N LEU A 195 -2.93 -6.57 15.41
CA LEU A 195 -4.14 -5.78 15.22
C LEU A 195 -5.16 -6.48 14.33
N VAL A 196 -4.72 -7.20 13.30
CA VAL A 196 -5.59 -8.02 12.45
C VAL A 196 -6.34 -9.05 13.30
N TYR A 197 -5.62 -9.80 14.14
CA TYR A 197 -6.20 -10.81 15.03
C TYR A 197 -7.11 -10.20 16.10
N PHE A 198 -6.75 -9.04 16.64
CA PHE A 198 -7.60 -8.29 17.56
C PHE A 198 -8.94 -7.91 16.92
N TRP A 199 -8.89 -7.17 15.81
CA TRP A 199 -10.07 -6.60 15.17
C TRP A 199 -10.98 -7.63 14.55
N SER A 200 -10.43 -8.66 13.90
CA SER A 200 -11.22 -9.77 13.38
C SER A 200 -11.95 -10.53 14.48
N THR A 201 -11.34 -10.69 15.66
CA THR A 201 -12.00 -11.27 16.84
C THR A 201 -13.15 -10.39 17.33
N LEU A 202 -12.96 -9.07 17.34
CA LEU A 202 -14.04 -8.14 17.72
C LEU A 202 -15.20 -8.17 16.73
N ILE A 203 -14.92 -8.15 15.42
CA ILE A 203 -15.95 -8.20 14.36
C ILE A 203 -16.71 -9.52 14.44
N ALA A 204 -16.00 -10.65 14.50
CA ALA A 204 -16.59 -11.98 14.59
C ALA A 204 -17.41 -12.15 15.87
N GLY A 205 -16.88 -11.72 17.01
CA GLY A 205 -17.60 -11.80 18.28
C GLY A 205 -18.84 -10.91 18.32
N THR A 206 -18.74 -9.68 17.80
CA THR A 206 -19.88 -8.74 17.75
C THR A 206 -20.98 -9.26 16.82
N SER A 207 -20.62 -9.85 15.67
CA SER A 207 -21.61 -10.44 14.76
C SER A 207 -22.36 -11.61 15.41
N LEU A 208 -21.73 -12.32 16.35
CA LEU A 208 -22.35 -13.45 17.08
C LEU A 208 -23.30 -13.02 18.21
N ILE A 209 -23.15 -11.82 18.78
CA ILE A 209 -24.08 -11.32 19.81
C ILE A 209 -25.52 -11.28 19.27
N GLY A 210 -25.71 -10.96 17.99
CA GLY A 210 -27.02 -10.95 17.33
C GLY A 210 -27.62 -12.34 17.06
N VAL A 211 -26.77 -13.35 16.98
CA VAL A 211 -27.14 -14.73 16.62
C VAL A 211 -27.87 -15.43 17.77
N SER A 212 -27.50 -15.11 19.01
CA SER A 212 -28.10 -15.69 20.21
C SER A 212 -29.57 -15.32 20.42
N LYS A 213 -30.15 -14.36 19.68
CA LYS A 213 -31.47 -13.76 19.96
C LYS A 213 -32.52 -13.86 18.83
N GLY A 214 -32.29 -14.67 17.80
CA GLY A 214 -33.30 -14.93 16.75
C GLY A 214 -33.09 -14.18 15.43
N ILE A 215 -32.08 -13.31 15.34
CA ILE A 215 -31.77 -12.50 14.13
C ILE A 215 -30.59 -13.13 13.36
N THR A 216 -30.62 -14.45 13.28
CA THR A 216 -29.48 -15.37 13.36
C THR A 216 -28.59 -15.39 12.14
N PHE A 217 -29.18 -15.21 10.96
CA PHE A 217 -28.45 -15.21 9.70
C PHE A 217 -27.97 -13.82 9.32
N ALA A 218 -28.66 -12.77 9.79
CA ALA A 218 -28.46 -11.40 9.30
C ALA A 218 -27.11 -10.81 9.73
N THR A 219 -26.75 -10.93 11.01
CA THR A 219 -25.52 -10.31 11.53
C THR A 219 -24.24 -11.01 11.10
N ILE A 220 -24.28 -12.32 10.81
CA ILE A 220 -23.14 -13.09 10.25
C ILE A 220 -22.94 -12.76 8.77
N LEU A 221 -24.03 -12.54 8.01
CA LEU A 221 -23.93 -12.27 6.57
C LEU A 221 -23.22 -10.95 6.27
N LEU A 222 -23.25 -10.00 7.20
CA LEU A 222 -22.71 -8.66 6.99
C LEU A 222 -21.17 -8.67 6.90
N PRO A 223 -20.41 -9.22 7.87
CA PRO A 223 -18.98 -9.47 7.67
C PRO A 223 -18.70 -10.33 6.44
N LEU A 224 -19.48 -11.39 6.21
CA LEU A 224 -19.27 -12.28 5.06
C LEU A 224 -19.40 -11.54 3.72
N SER A 225 -20.35 -10.62 3.63
CA SER A 225 -20.60 -9.79 2.46
C SER A 225 -19.45 -8.81 2.23
N LEU A 226 -18.97 -8.13 3.27
CA LEU A 226 -17.84 -7.20 3.15
C LEU A 226 -16.53 -7.89 2.78
N PHE A 227 -16.36 -9.14 3.22
CA PHE A 227 -15.23 -9.99 2.87
C PHE A 227 -15.48 -10.85 1.63
N ALA A 228 -16.64 -10.77 0.96
CA ALA A 228 -16.98 -11.67 -0.15
C ALA A 228 -15.95 -11.63 -1.29
N LEU A 229 -15.41 -10.46 -1.60
CA LEU A 229 -14.39 -10.30 -2.62
C LEU A 229 -13.04 -10.92 -2.19
N PRO A 230 -12.49 -10.60 -1.00
CA PRO A 230 -11.33 -11.33 -0.45
C PRO A 230 -11.54 -12.85 -0.35
N ILE A 231 -12.75 -13.30 0.00
CA ILE A 231 -13.10 -14.73 0.08
C ILE A 231 -13.01 -15.37 -1.30
N MET A 232 -13.61 -14.74 -2.31
CA MET A 232 -13.57 -15.19 -3.69
C MET A 232 -12.12 -15.26 -4.17
N GLU A 233 -11.31 -14.25 -3.90
CA GLU A 233 -9.90 -14.18 -4.30
C GLU A 233 -9.05 -15.24 -3.62
N ALA A 234 -9.18 -15.41 -2.30
CA ALA A 234 -8.49 -16.46 -1.56
C ALA A 234 -8.87 -17.87 -2.04
N SER A 235 -10.15 -18.07 -2.37
CA SER A 235 -10.66 -19.33 -2.91
C SER A 235 -10.10 -19.61 -4.31
N LEU A 236 -10.09 -18.60 -5.19
CA LEU A 236 -9.51 -18.71 -6.53
C LEU A 236 -8.00 -18.96 -6.47
N GLY A 237 -7.28 -18.32 -5.55
CA GLY A 237 -5.85 -18.56 -5.32
C GLY A 237 -5.55 -19.99 -4.85
N PHE A 238 -6.38 -20.54 -3.96
CA PHE A 238 -6.27 -21.93 -3.51
C PHE A 238 -6.52 -22.92 -4.66
N VAL A 239 -7.60 -22.72 -5.43
CA VAL A 239 -7.91 -23.54 -6.61
C VAL A 239 -6.78 -23.43 -7.65
N GLY A 240 -6.29 -22.22 -7.92
CA GLY A 240 -5.19 -21.99 -8.87
C GLY A 240 -3.91 -22.75 -8.50
N LYS A 241 -3.52 -22.74 -7.22
CA LYS A 241 -2.35 -23.48 -6.72
C LYS A 241 -2.50 -25.00 -6.82
N THR A 242 -3.73 -25.51 -6.73
CA THR A 242 -3.99 -26.95 -6.70
C THR A 242 -4.11 -27.54 -8.10
N PHE A 243 -4.58 -26.75 -9.08
CA PHE A 243 -4.94 -27.25 -10.42
C PHE A 243 -4.06 -26.72 -11.56
N THR A 244 -3.12 -25.81 -11.33
CA THR A 244 -2.23 -25.29 -12.41
C THR A 244 -0.76 -25.13 -11.98
N ASP A 245 0.17 -25.71 -12.76
CA ASP A 245 1.64 -25.54 -12.57
C ASP A 245 2.14 -24.13 -12.94
N LYS A 246 1.33 -23.35 -13.64
CA LYS A 246 1.62 -21.95 -13.97
C LYS A 246 0.81 -21.08 -13.02
N GLY A 247 1.44 -20.56 -11.97
CA GLY A 247 0.86 -19.67 -10.94
C GLY A 247 0.33 -18.32 -11.44
N ARG A 248 -0.55 -18.33 -12.45
CA ARG A 248 -1.05 -17.15 -13.19
C ARG A 248 -2.49 -16.75 -12.82
N TRP A 249 -3.13 -17.39 -11.85
CA TRP A 249 -4.50 -17.06 -11.41
C TRP A 249 -4.56 -16.19 -10.14
N ASN A 250 -3.49 -15.47 -9.81
CA ASN A 250 -3.53 -14.38 -8.83
C ASN A 250 -3.82 -13.06 -9.55
N VAL A 251 -5.09 -12.80 -9.86
CA VAL A 251 -5.48 -11.44 -10.22
C VAL A 251 -6.59 -11.03 -9.27
N SER A 252 -6.19 -10.49 -8.11
CA SER A 252 -7.12 -9.74 -7.26
C SER A 252 -7.72 -8.57 -8.05
N LEU A 253 -8.96 -8.18 -7.77
CA LEU A 253 -9.57 -6.97 -8.32
C LEU A 253 -8.64 -5.77 -8.10
N TYR A 254 -8.01 -5.70 -6.93
CA TYR A 254 -6.99 -4.71 -6.61
C TYR A 254 -5.80 -4.74 -7.60
N GLU A 255 -5.15 -5.89 -7.80
CA GLU A 255 -4.06 -6.03 -8.78
C GLU A 255 -4.53 -5.72 -10.21
N ARG A 256 -5.79 -6.01 -10.54
CA ARG A 256 -6.38 -5.65 -11.82
C ARG A 256 -6.50 -4.13 -11.97
N LEU A 257 -6.98 -3.43 -10.95
CA LEU A 257 -7.06 -1.96 -10.97
C LEU A 257 -5.67 -1.32 -11.06
N VAL A 258 -4.69 -1.85 -10.32
CA VAL A 258 -3.30 -1.38 -10.38
C VAL A 258 -2.66 -1.69 -11.73
N SER A 259 -2.88 -2.87 -12.30
CA SER A 259 -2.42 -3.21 -13.66
C SER A 259 -3.14 -2.42 -14.75
N MET A 260 -4.36 -1.93 -14.46
CA MET A 260 -5.10 -0.93 -15.24
C MET A 260 -4.58 0.51 -15.04
N GLY A 261 -3.52 0.70 -14.23
CA GLY A 261 -2.83 1.98 -14.07
C GLY A 261 -3.55 2.94 -13.13
N ILE A 262 -4.52 2.45 -12.37
CA ILE A 262 -5.14 3.19 -11.28
C ILE A 262 -4.16 3.16 -10.10
N ASP A 263 -3.98 4.31 -9.45
CA ASP A 263 -3.05 4.42 -8.33
C ASP A 263 -3.49 3.54 -7.13
N HIS A 264 -2.55 3.21 -6.26
CA HIS A 264 -2.85 2.37 -5.09
C HIS A 264 -3.95 2.96 -4.19
N PRO A 265 -3.91 4.26 -3.79
CA PRO A 265 -4.95 4.84 -2.96
C PRO A 265 -6.35 4.81 -3.56
N GLN A 266 -6.49 5.09 -4.85
CA GLN A 266 -7.76 5.02 -5.55
C GLN A 266 -8.20 3.58 -5.69
N SER A 267 -7.29 2.65 -5.98
CA SER A 267 -7.61 1.21 -6.04
C SER A 267 -8.16 0.70 -4.71
N VAL A 268 -7.52 1.05 -3.59
CA VAL A 268 -7.99 0.70 -2.23
C VAL A 268 -9.37 1.30 -1.95
N ARG A 269 -9.58 2.58 -2.26
CA ARG A 269 -10.89 3.24 -2.08
C ARG A 269 -11.97 2.62 -2.97
N LEU A 270 -11.63 2.22 -4.18
CA LEU A 270 -12.55 1.59 -5.13
C LEU A 270 -12.97 0.21 -4.66
N VAL A 271 -12.02 -0.63 -4.28
CA VAL A 271 -12.32 -1.96 -3.71
C VAL A 271 -13.16 -1.80 -2.44
N SER A 272 -12.80 -0.86 -1.56
CA SER A 272 -13.58 -0.56 -0.35
C SER A 272 -15.00 -0.08 -0.67
N ALA A 273 -15.17 0.78 -1.68
CA ALA A 273 -16.47 1.27 -2.10
C ALA A 273 -17.34 0.15 -2.69
N PHE A 274 -16.76 -0.75 -3.48
CA PHE A 274 -17.48 -1.92 -3.99
C PHE A 274 -17.94 -2.86 -2.86
N CYS A 275 -17.06 -3.13 -1.89
CA CYS A 275 -17.41 -3.92 -0.71
C CYS A 275 -18.51 -3.22 0.09
N MET A 276 -18.43 -1.89 0.26
CA MET A 276 -19.46 -1.09 0.92
C MET A 276 -20.81 -1.20 0.21
N THR A 277 -20.87 -1.10 -1.12
CA THR A 277 -22.15 -1.22 -1.85
C THR A 277 -22.78 -2.60 -1.66
N LEU A 278 -21.96 -3.65 -1.64
CA LEU A 278 -22.42 -5.01 -1.41
C LEU A 278 -22.91 -5.18 0.04
N GLY A 279 -22.17 -4.66 1.02
CA GLY A 279 -22.56 -4.69 2.44
C GLY A 279 -23.83 -3.88 2.75
N VAL A 280 -23.99 -2.70 2.14
CA VAL A 280 -25.22 -1.87 2.26
C VAL A 280 -26.42 -2.59 1.63
N SER A 281 -26.25 -3.18 0.43
CA SER A 281 -27.30 -3.95 -0.22
C SER A 281 -27.77 -5.11 0.67
N VAL A 282 -26.85 -5.89 1.22
CA VAL A 282 -27.17 -6.98 2.16
C VAL A 282 -27.87 -6.44 3.41
N SER A 283 -27.38 -5.33 3.98
CA SER A 283 -27.98 -4.72 5.18
C SER A 283 -29.41 -4.23 4.92
N LEU A 284 -29.68 -3.63 3.76
CA LEU A 284 -31.03 -3.17 3.38
C LEU A 284 -31.99 -4.33 3.15
N PHE A 285 -31.50 -5.41 2.52
CA PHE A 285 -32.29 -6.64 2.36
C PHE A 285 -32.70 -7.23 3.71
N GLN A 286 -31.80 -7.15 4.71
CA GLN A 286 -32.06 -7.64 6.06
C GLN A 286 -33.02 -6.75 6.85
N LEU A 287 -32.88 -5.43 6.75
CA LEU A 287 -33.70 -4.49 7.53
C LEU A 287 -35.14 -4.39 7.01
N ILE A 288 -35.36 -4.68 5.72
CA ILE A 288 -36.65 -4.54 5.07
C ILE A 288 -37.14 -5.95 4.69
N SER A 289 -37.74 -6.66 5.65
CA SER A 289 -38.33 -8.01 5.46
C SER A 289 -39.64 -7.97 4.66
N SER A 290 -39.60 -7.41 3.45
CA SER A 290 -40.72 -7.22 2.54
C SER A 290 -40.25 -7.46 1.11
N PRO A 291 -41.12 -7.87 0.17
CA PRO A 291 -40.79 -7.95 -1.26
C PRO A 291 -40.19 -6.64 -1.80
N TRP A 292 -40.54 -5.50 -1.20
CA TRP A 292 -39.94 -4.20 -1.49
C TRP A 292 -38.49 -4.09 -1.05
N GLY A 293 -38.09 -4.73 0.04
CA GLY A 293 -36.71 -4.74 0.53
C GLY A 293 -35.73 -5.40 -0.43
N PHE A 294 -36.13 -6.53 -1.03
CA PHE A 294 -35.34 -7.17 -2.08
C PHE A 294 -35.16 -6.24 -3.31
N ARG A 295 -36.24 -5.60 -3.77
CA ARG A 295 -36.19 -4.69 -4.92
C ARG A 295 -35.31 -3.46 -4.65
N ILE A 296 -35.41 -2.87 -3.45
CA ILE A 296 -34.60 -1.73 -3.03
C ILE A 296 -33.13 -2.14 -2.92
N SER A 297 -32.84 -3.28 -2.28
CA SER A 297 -31.49 -3.81 -2.16
C SER A 297 -30.84 -4.06 -3.52
N LEU A 298 -31.55 -4.70 -4.45
CA LEU A 298 -31.09 -4.95 -5.80
C LEU A 298 -30.83 -3.64 -6.56
N LEU A 299 -31.73 -2.67 -6.45
CA LEU A 299 -31.58 -1.36 -7.08
C LEU A 299 -30.34 -0.61 -6.56
N VAL A 300 -30.11 -0.62 -5.25
CA VAL A 300 -28.91 -0.01 -4.64
C VAL A 300 -27.64 -0.72 -5.12
N PHE A 301 -27.65 -2.05 -5.21
CA PHE A 301 -26.51 -2.81 -5.74
C PHE A 301 -26.22 -2.49 -7.21
N VAL A 302 -27.26 -2.45 -8.07
CA VAL A 302 -27.11 -2.16 -9.51
C VAL A 302 -26.63 -0.72 -9.73
N LEU A 303 -27.21 0.26 -9.03
CA LEU A 303 -26.77 1.66 -9.16
C LEU A 303 -25.35 1.86 -8.62
N GLY A 304 -25.01 1.21 -7.50
CA GLY A 304 -23.67 1.25 -6.91
C GLY A 304 -22.61 0.63 -7.83
N THR A 305 -22.90 -0.54 -8.39
CA THR A 305 -22.00 -1.21 -9.35
C THR A 305 -21.87 -0.43 -10.66
N MET A 306 -22.96 0.16 -11.16
CA MET A 306 -22.92 1.02 -12.35
C MET A 306 -22.06 2.28 -12.11
N ALA A 307 -22.23 2.95 -10.96
CA ALA A 307 -21.41 4.12 -10.58
C ALA A 307 -19.93 3.75 -10.44
N PHE A 308 -19.64 2.59 -9.86
CA PHE A 308 -18.29 2.02 -9.75
C PHE A 308 -17.66 1.79 -11.13
N LEU A 309 -18.38 1.15 -12.06
CA LEU A 309 -17.89 0.92 -13.42
C LEU A 309 -17.66 2.23 -14.17
N ILE A 310 -18.60 3.19 -14.11
CA ILE A 310 -18.44 4.52 -14.73
C ILE A 310 -17.19 5.22 -14.19
N TYR A 311 -16.95 5.15 -12.87
CA TYR A 311 -15.77 5.73 -12.26
C TYR A 311 -14.48 5.08 -12.77
N ILE A 312 -14.44 3.75 -12.87
CA ILE A 312 -13.30 3.03 -13.46
C ILE A 312 -13.08 3.52 -14.89
N PHE A 313 -14.10 3.49 -15.75
CA PHE A 313 -13.95 3.93 -17.14
C PHE A 313 -13.46 5.38 -17.28
N LYS A 314 -13.82 6.27 -16.35
CA LYS A 314 -13.39 7.66 -16.34
C LYS A 314 -11.95 7.85 -15.87
N ASN A 315 -11.47 7.02 -14.94
CA ASN A 315 -10.16 7.20 -14.28
C ASN A 315 -9.10 6.17 -14.70
N VAL A 316 -9.48 5.12 -15.44
CA VAL A 316 -8.51 4.27 -16.13
C VAL A 316 -7.74 5.15 -17.09
N VAL A 317 -6.44 5.29 -16.82
CA VAL A 317 -5.51 5.97 -17.70
C VAL A 317 -5.51 5.18 -19.01
N ARG A 318 -6.02 5.81 -20.08
CA ARG A 318 -5.95 5.23 -21.43
C ARG A 318 -4.49 4.86 -21.73
N GLU A 319 -4.28 3.77 -22.44
CA GLU A 319 -2.95 3.18 -22.68
C GLU A 319 -1.98 4.17 -23.36
N ASP A 320 -2.51 5.10 -24.16
CA ASP A 320 -1.79 6.21 -24.79
C ASP A 320 -1.30 7.29 -23.80
N GLN A 321 -1.92 7.41 -22.62
CA GLN A 321 -1.57 8.35 -21.54
C GLN A 321 -0.67 7.75 -20.46
N ARG A 322 -0.42 6.43 -20.46
CA ARG A 322 0.53 5.79 -19.53
C ARG A 322 1.99 6.05 -19.88
N ARG A 323 2.30 6.14 -21.18
CA ARG A 323 3.66 6.41 -21.68
C ARG A 323 3.67 7.62 -22.59
N PRO A 324 3.33 8.83 -22.10
CA PRO A 324 3.35 10.01 -22.93
C PRO A 324 4.76 10.27 -23.46
N ALA A 325 4.81 10.52 -24.77
CA ALA A 325 6.05 10.79 -25.47
C ALA A 325 6.23 12.28 -25.77
N LEU A 326 7.49 12.71 -25.73
CA LEU A 326 7.96 14.02 -26.15
C LEU A 326 9.31 13.84 -26.88
N TRP A 327 9.35 14.12 -28.17
CA TRP A 327 10.57 14.10 -28.98
C TRP A 327 11.37 12.78 -28.92
N GLY A 328 10.65 11.66 -28.98
CA GLY A 328 11.25 10.33 -29.02
C GLY A 328 11.65 9.75 -27.66
N ILE A 329 11.50 10.50 -26.56
CA ILE A 329 11.52 9.97 -25.20
C ILE A 329 10.10 9.74 -24.71
N PHE A 330 9.87 8.68 -23.94
CA PHE A 330 8.64 8.49 -23.17
C PHE A 330 8.94 8.66 -21.68
N VAL A 331 7.90 8.97 -20.91
CA VAL A 331 7.92 8.85 -19.45
C VAL A 331 6.76 7.96 -19.03
N ASP A 332 6.97 7.15 -18.00
CA ASP A 332 5.92 6.37 -17.37
C ASP A 332 5.14 7.27 -16.41
N ASN A 333 3.86 7.47 -16.72
CA ASN A 333 2.94 8.30 -15.96
C ASN A 333 2.35 7.49 -14.79
N VAL A 334 3.18 7.22 -13.78
CA VAL A 334 2.88 6.33 -12.65
C VAL A 334 3.29 6.99 -11.33
N SER A 335 2.81 6.45 -10.19
CA SER A 335 3.24 6.89 -8.86
C SER A 335 4.56 6.25 -8.44
N MET A 336 5.25 6.88 -7.48
CA MET A 336 6.44 6.35 -6.81
C MET A 336 6.18 4.93 -6.27
N ASP A 337 5.04 4.72 -5.63
CA ASP A 337 4.70 3.42 -5.03
C ASP A 337 4.52 2.31 -6.07
N TYR A 338 3.96 2.62 -7.24
CA TYR A 338 3.86 1.66 -8.34
C TYR A 338 5.25 1.22 -8.79
N VAL A 339 6.16 2.17 -8.94
CA VAL A 339 7.55 1.91 -9.33
C VAL A 339 8.24 1.06 -8.29
N LEU A 340 8.13 1.40 -7.00
CA LEU A 340 8.72 0.63 -5.90
C LEU A 340 8.21 -0.81 -5.87
N ASN A 341 6.89 -1.03 -5.98
CA ASN A 341 6.32 -2.37 -6.02
C ASN A 341 6.79 -3.16 -7.25
N LYS A 342 6.92 -2.50 -8.40
CA LYS A 342 7.44 -3.13 -9.62
C LYS A 342 8.90 -3.54 -9.47
N VAL A 343 9.72 -2.72 -8.82
CA VAL A 343 11.12 -3.05 -8.49
C VAL A 343 11.20 -4.22 -7.49
N ILE A 344 10.36 -4.24 -6.45
CA ILE A 344 10.28 -5.38 -5.51
C ILE A 344 9.93 -6.65 -6.28
N PHE A 345 8.90 -6.61 -7.11
CA PHE A 345 8.47 -7.76 -7.91
C PHE A 345 9.61 -8.30 -8.77
N TRP A 346 10.31 -7.42 -9.50
CA TRP A 346 11.47 -7.80 -10.31
C TRP A 346 12.62 -8.39 -9.48
N ALA A 347 12.88 -7.85 -8.29
CA ALA A 347 13.95 -8.33 -7.43
C ALA A 347 13.64 -9.68 -6.76
N THR A 348 12.37 -9.97 -6.51
CA THR A 348 11.92 -11.23 -5.90
C THR A 348 11.75 -12.38 -6.89
N GLN A 349 11.76 -12.09 -8.19
CA GLN A 349 11.62 -13.12 -9.21
C GLN A 349 12.94 -13.90 -9.37
N GLU A 350 12.86 -15.23 -9.39
CA GLU A 350 13.99 -16.08 -9.76
C GLU A 350 14.21 -16.00 -11.29
N SER A 351 14.83 -14.91 -11.73
CA SER A 351 15.16 -14.64 -13.13
C SER A 351 16.50 -13.94 -13.24
N ASP A 352 17.28 -14.32 -14.25
CA ASP A 352 18.53 -13.62 -14.61
C ASP A 352 18.27 -12.34 -15.43
N GLN A 353 17.01 -12.01 -15.69
CA GLN A 353 16.64 -10.80 -16.43
C GLN A 353 17.01 -9.53 -15.64
N SER A 354 17.85 -8.70 -16.25
CA SER A 354 18.18 -7.37 -15.75
C SER A 354 17.25 -6.31 -16.34
N TYR A 355 17.00 -5.25 -15.56
CA TYR A 355 16.07 -4.17 -15.90
C TYR A 355 16.75 -2.81 -15.82
N MET A 356 16.37 -1.91 -16.72
CA MET A 356 16.89 -0.54 -16.80
C MET A 356 15.83 0.48 -16.42
N ILE A 357 16.14 1.32 -15.44
CA ILE A 357 15.32 2.46 -15.03
C ILE A 357 16.09 3.76 -15.30
N VAL A 358 15.45 4.69 -15.99
CA VAL A 358 15.99 6.03 -16.28
C VAL A 358 15.13 7.11 -15.65
N THR A 359 15.72 8.26 -15.34
CA THR A 359 15.03 9.40 -14.73
C THR A 359 15.19 10.65 -15.62
N PRO A 360 14.59 10.70 -16.82
CA PRO A 360 14.78 11.83 -17.73
C PRO A 360 14.22 13.12 -17.14
N ASN A 361 14.95 14.20 -17.35
CA ASN A 361 14.50 15.56 -17.08
C ASN A 361 14.40 16.38 -18.38
N ALA A 362 14.03 17.66 -18.27
CA ALA A 362 13.91 18.56 -19.42
C ALA A 362 15.20 18.66 -20.27
N LEU A 363 16.38 18.59 -19.65
CA LEU A 363 17.65 18.63 -20.39
C LEU A 363 17.93 17.31 -21.12
N VAL A 364 17.55 16.17 -20.54
CA VAL A 364 17.62 14.85 -21.23
C VAL A 364 16.69 14.86 -22.45
N ALA A 365 15.47 15.36 -22.28
CA ALA A 365 14.49 15.48 -23.36
C ALA A 365 14.98 16.39 -24.49
N GLU A 366 15.56 17.54 -24.14
CA GLU A 366 16.17 18.47 -25.10
C GLU A 366 17.35 17.81 -25.84
N ARG A 367 18.24 17.15 -25.10
CA ARG A 367 19.44 16.53 -25.66
C ARG A 367 19.14 15.35 -26.58
N SER A 368 18.13 14.56 -26.24
CA SER A 368 17.70 13.41 -27.04
C SER A 368 17.29 13.80 -28.46
N ARG A 369 16.98 15.08 -28.72
CA ARG A 369 16.65 15.58 -30.06
C ARG A 369 17.80 15.50 -31.06
N TYR A 370 19.04 15.66 -30.61
CA TYR A 370 20.24 15.60 -31.46
C TYR A 370 21.23 14.50 -31.07
N ASP A 371 21.03 13.83 -29.93
CA ASP A 371 21.83 12.69 -29.48
C ASP A 371 21.04 11.39 -29.68
N ALA A 372 21.19 10.76 -30.85
CA ALA A 372 20.45 9.55 -31.22
C ALA A 372 20.75 8.38 -30.27
N LYS A 373 22.00 8.23 -29.82
CA LYS A 373 22.40 7.17 -28.88
C LYS A 373 21.70 7.32 -27.54
N LEU A 374 21.65 8.54 -27.00
CA LEU A 374 20.91 8.82 -25.76
C LEU A 374 19.41 8.53 -25.93
N ARG A 375 18.81 8.99 -27.03
CA ARG A 375 17.39 8.76 -27.32
C ARG A 375 17.06 7.27 -27.33
N GLU A 376 17.88 6.48 -28.01
CA GLU A 376 17.71 5.04 -28.10
C GLU A 376 17.92 4.34 -26.76
N ALA A 377 18.80 4.86 -25.89
CA ALA A 377 19.02 4.33 -24.55
C ALA A 377 17.86 4.60 -23.60
N VAL A 378 17.29 5.81 -23.64
CA VAL A 378 16.08 6.14 -22.88
C VAL A 378 14.88 5.34 -23.41
N LYS A 379 14.77 5.16 -24.72
CA LYS A 379 13.67 4.41 -25.36
C LYS A 379 13.70 2.91 -25.03
N SER A 380 14.87 2.33 -24.75
CA SER A 380 14.97 0.92 -24.37
C SER A 380 14.74 0.65 -22.88
N ALA A 381 14.51 1.68 -22.06
CA ALA A 381 14.34 1.49 -20.62
C ALA A 381 13.00 0.82 -20.27
N ASP A 382 13.03 -0.07 -19.28
CA ASP A 382 11.85 -0.75 -18.75
C ASP A 382 10.93 0.21 -17.99
N LEU A 383 11.53 1.22 -17.34
CA LEU A 383 10.83 2.35 -16.73
C LEU A 383 11.57 3.66 -16.98
N SER A 384 10.80 4.71 -17.28
CA SER A 384 11.29 6.06 -17.50
C SER A 384 10.57 7.04 -16.57
N LEU A 385 11.21 7.42 -15.49
CA LEU A 385 10.59 8.18 -14.40
C LEU A 385 10.71 9.69 -14.65
N PRO A 386 9.60 10.45 -14.62
CA PRO A 386 9.65 11.88 -14.93
C PRO A 386 10.33 12.68 -13.81
N ASP A 387 11.56 13.12 -14.08
CA ASP A 387 12.38 13.92 -13.17
C ASP A 387 12.32 15.43 -13.52
N GLY A 388 12.29 16.27 -12.49
CA GLY A 388 12.40 17.72 -12.62
C GLY A 388 11.13 18.43 -13.07
N ALA A 389 10.96 19.67 -12.58
CA ALA A 389 9.75 20.46 -12.85
C ALA A 389 9.57 20.81 -14.33
N GLY A 390 10.65 21.01 -15.08
CA GLY A 390 10.57 21.40 -16.50
C GLY A 390 9.87 20.36 -17.37
N LEU A 391 10.13 19.06 -17.14
CA LEU A 391 9.50 17.99 -17.91
C LEU A 391 8.01 17.84 -17.54
N ILE A 392 7.69 17.96 -16.25
CA ILE A 392 6.30 17.98 -15.76
C ILE A 392 5.51 19.14 -16.37
N TRP A 393 6.09 20.34 -16.39
CA TRP A 393 5.47 21.51 -17.02
C TRP A 393 5.30 21.32 -18.52
N ALA A 394 6.26 20.69 -19.19
CA ALA A 394 6.15 20.43 -20.62
C ALA A 394 4.94 19.55 -20.96
N PHE A 395 4.78 18.43 -20.26
CA PHE A 395 3.60 17.58 -20.44
C PHE A 395 2.30 18.32 -20.09
N LYS A 396 2.31 19.14 -19.03
CA LYS A 396 1.14 19.96 -18.65
C LYS A 396 0.74 20.94 -19.76
N ILE A 397 1.69 21.64 -20.38
CA ILE A 397 1.44 22.54 -21.52
C ILE A 397 0.89 21.77 -22.72
N LEU A 398 1.37 20.54 -22.93
CA LEU A 398 0.91 19.65 -24.00
C LEU A 398 -0.45 18.97 -23.69
N GLY A 399 -1.10 19.32 -22.57
CA GLY A 399 -2.39 18.77 -22.16
C GLY A 399 -2.33 17.38 -21.54
N VAL A 400 -1.13 16.90 -21.18
CA VAL A 400 -0.92 15.62 -20.50
C VAL A 400 -0.64 15.89 -19.02
N LYS A 401 -1.51 15.37 -18.14
CA LYS A 401 -1.29 15.45 -16.69
C LYS A 401 -0.37 14.30 -16.26
N ILE A 402 0.82 14.64 -15.78
CA ILE A 402 1.70 13.69 -15.09
C ILE A 402 1.20 13.51 -13.66
N GLN A 403 1.09 12.26 -13.23
CA GLN A 403 0.57 11.83 -11.95
C GLN A 403 1.49 12.26 -10.81
N GLU A 404 2.78 11.94 -10.93
CA GLU A 404 3.77 12.23 -9.89
C GLU A 404 5.13 12.58 -10.51
N ARG A 405 5.85 13.52 -9.87
CA ARG A 405 7.25 13.82 -10.20
C ARG A 405 8.14 12.92 -9.37
N ILE A 406 8.89 12.04 -10.02
CA ILE A 406 9.73 11.04 -9.37
C ILE A 406 11.19 11.40 -9.65
N THR A 407 11.85 12.02 -8.67
CA THR A 407 13.27 12.40 -8.81
C THR A 407 14.18 11.20 -8.52
N GLY A 408 15.34 11.14 -9.16
CA GLY A 408 16.29 10.03 -8.95
C GLY A 408 16.74 9.88 -7.49
N ILE A 409 16.90 11.00 -6.77
CA ILE A 409 17.31 10.97 -5.36
C ILE A 409 16.17 10.52 -4.43
N ASP A 410 14.92 10.94 -4.68
CA ASP A 410 13.77 10.49 -3.89
C ASP A 410 13.53 9.00 -4.11
N PHE A 411 13.60 8.56 -5.37
CA PHE A 411 13.44 7.16 -5.72
C PHE A 411 14.53 6.29 -5.08
N MET A 412 15.80 6.72 -5.15
CA MET A 412 16.91 6.03 -4.49
C MET A 412 16.70 5.90 -2.99
N LYS A 413 16.30 6.97 -2.29
CA LYS A 413 16.04 6.94 -0.84
C LYS A 413 14.88 6.02 -0.47
N SER A 414 13.76 6.12 -1.18
CA SER A 414 12.60 5.26 -0.95
C SER A 414 12.95 3.80 -1.21
N LEU A 415 13.75 3.52 -2.23
CA LEU A 415 14.18 2.16 -2.55
C LEU A 415 15.14 1.60 -1.49
N CYS A 416 16.10 2.39 -0.99
CA CYS A 416 16.96 1.98 0.13
C CYS A 416 16.15 1.67 1.40
N GLN A 417 15.13 2.47 1.70
CA GLN A 417 14.23 2.23 2.83
C GLN A 417 13.49 0.88 2.72
N ILE A 418 13.11 0.47 1.52
CA ILE A 418 12.46 -0.83 1.30
C ILE A 418 13.49 -1.96 1.30
N ALA A 419 14.63 -1.75 0.65
CA ALA A 419 15.69 -2.74 0.48
C ALA A 419 16.23 -3.26 1.82
N GLN A 420 16.32 -2.39 2.84
CA GLN A 420 16.74 -2.80 4.19
C GLN A 420 15.78 -3.76 4.90
N HIS A 421 14.51 -3.85 4.48
CA HIS A 421 13.49 -4.73 5.08
C HIS A 421 13.23 -5.99 4.23
N ARG A 422 13.78 -6.06 3.03
CA ARG A 422 13.49 -7.10 2.03
C ARG A 422 14.74 -7.86 1.57
N ASP A 423 15.86 -7.67 2.26
CA ASP A 423 17.18 -8.23 1.93
C ASP A 423 17.53 -8.07 0.44
N MET A 424 17.50 -6.82 -0.03
CA MET A 424 17.84 -6.47 -1.42
C MET A 424 19.16 -5.70 -1.43
N PRO A 425 20.31 -6.37 -1.64
CA PRO A 425 21.60 -5.69 -1.55
C PRO A 425 21.80 -4.67 -2.67
N VAL A 426 22.38 -3.52 -2.32
CA VAL A 426 22.58 -2.38 -3.24
C VAL A 426 24.05 -2.21 -3.63
N PHE A 427 24.31 -1.86 -4.89
CA PHE A 427 25.63 -1.50 -5.39
C PHE A 427 25.64 -0.06 -5.91
N LEU A 428 26.72 0.68 -5.64
CA LEU A 428 26.86 2.09 -6.02
C LEU A 428 27.97 2.24 -7.09
N LEU A 429 27.63 2.70 -8.29
CA LEU A 429 28.60 2.92 -9.38
C LEU A 429 28.56 4.38 -9.86
N GLY A 430 29.59 5.17 -9.58
CA GLY A 430 29.65 6.56 -10.05
C GLY A 430 30.37 7.49 -9.09
N GLY A 431 30.30 8.80 -9.34
CA GLY A 431 31.00 9.80 -8.52
C GLY A 431 32.53 9.69 -8.55
N THR A 432 33.21 10.58 -7.83
CA THR A 432 34.64 10.42 -7.52
C THR A 432 34.80 9.34 -6.44
N PRO A 433 36.01 8.76 -6.25
CA PRO A 433 36.26 7.78 -5.20
C PRO A 433 35.73 8.23 -3.83
N GLU A 434 35.99 9.48 -3.45
CA GLU A 434 35.58 10.01 -2.15
C GLU A 434 34.06 10.22 -2.06
N VAL A 435 33.39 10.55 -3.18
CA VAL A 435 31.93 10.80 -3.20
C VAL A 435 31.17 9.50 -3.02
N VAL A 436 31.56 8.44 -3.75
CA VAL A 436 30.84 7.17 -3.70
C VAL A 436 31.08 6.45 -2.37
N GLU A 437 32.29 6.54 -1.82
CA GLU A 437 32.62 6.02 -0.50
C GLU A 437 31.82 6.74 0.59
N GLU A 438 31.80 8.08 0.60
CA GLU A 438 31.03 8.84 1.59
C GLU A 438 29.51 8.63 1.42
N ALA A 439 29.02 8.49 0.19
CA ALA A 439 27.62 8.16 -0.07
C ALA A 439 27.27 6.77 0.48
N SER A 440 28.15 5.78 0.29
CA SER A 440 28.01 4.43 0.87
C SER A 440 27.94 4.50 2.40
N ASN A 441 28.89 5.17 3.04
CA ASN A 441 28.96 5.29 4.50
C ASN A 441 27.70 5.95 5.09
N ARG A 442 27.17 6.97 4.42
CA ARG A 442 25.95 7.66 4.87
C ARG A 442 24.70 6.82 4.66
N LEU A 443 24.60 6.07 3.56
CA LEU A 443 23.48 5.15 3.37
C LEU A 443 23.47 4.05 4.44
N ALA A 444 24.65 3.51 4.79
CA ALA A 444 24.76 2.54 5.89
C ALA A 444 24.34 3.13 7.24
N LYS A 445 24.61 4.43 7.47
CA LYS A 445 24.19 5.14 8.68
C LYS A 445 22.69 5.46 8.71
N ASP A 446 22.15 5.94 7.60
CA ASP A 446 20.73 6.33 7.46
C ASP A 446 19.81 5.09 7.44
N TYR A 447 20.32 3.96 6.94
CA TYR A 447 19.60 2.69 6.82
C TYR A 447 20.44 1.53 7.42
N PRO A 448 20.43 1.33 8.75
CA PRO A 448 21.33 0.38 9.42
C PRO A 448 21.22 -1.08 8.98
N ASN A 449 20.05 -1.50 8.47
CA ASN A 449 19.82 -2.86 7.98
C ASN A 449 20.03 -2.99 6.45
N LEU A 450 20.44 -1.91 5.77
CA LEU A 450 20.69 -1.93 4.34
C LEU A 450 22.01 -2.63 4.04
N ARG A 451 21.95 -3.73 3.29
CA ARG A 451 23.16 -4.40 2.80
C ARG A 451 23.72 -3.66 1.59
N ILE A 452 24.86 -3.00 1.78
CA ILE A 452 25.64 -2.44 0.67
C ILE A 452 26.56 -3.55 0.16
N ALA A 453 26.27 -4.06 -1.02
CA ALA A 453 27.00 -5.16 -1.66
C ALA A 453 28.40 -4.72 -2.16
N GLY A 454 28.54 -3.43 -2.49
CA GLY A 454 29.80 -2.83 -2.90
C GLY A 454 29.62 -1.45 -3.52
N PHE A 455 30.74 -0.81 -3.85
CA PHE A 455 30.74 0.45 -4.56
C PHE A 455 31.96 0.59 -5.46
N HIS A 456 31.88 1.45 -6.49
CA HIS A 456 32.98 1.77 -7.39
C HIS A 456 32.82 3.18 -7.98
N HIS A 457 33.94 3.89 -8.18
CA HIS A 457 33.93 5.24 -8.76
C HIS A 457 33.54 5.23 -10.24
N GLY A 458 33.16 6.40 -10.78
CA GLY A 458 32.74 6.57 -12.17
C GLY A 458 33.84 6.81 -13.21
N TYR A 459 35.08 6.97 -12.74
CA TYR A 459 36.27 7.29 -13.55
C TYR A 459 37.02 6.03 -13.99
N PHE A 460 36.41 5.26 -14.88
CA PHE A 460 36.99 4.07 -15.50
C PHE A 460 36.88 4.14 -17.02
N SER A 461 37.74 3.39 -17.70
CA SER A 461 37.77 3.21 -19.14
C SER A 461 36.76 2.15 -19.60
N GLN A 462 36.40 2.16 -20.88
CA GLN A 462 35.43 1.20 -21.42
C GLN A 462 35.95 -0.25 -21.39
N ASP A 463 37.28 -0.43 -21.42
CA ASP A 463 37.93 -1.75 -21.33
C ASP A 463 37.74 -2.40 -19.94
N GLU A 464 37.35 -1.61 -18.94
CA GLU A 464 37.06 -2.09 -17.59
C GLU A 464 35.59 -2.50 -17.40
N ASP A 465 34.71 -2.30 -18.39
CA ASP A 465 33.28 -2.60 -18.30
C ASP A 465 33.02 -4.06 -17.89
N GLU A 466 33.77 -5.01 -18.47
CA GLU A 466 33.62 -6.44 -18.15
C GLU A 466 34.01 -6.73 -16.70
N LYS A 467 35.12 -6.16 -16.24
CA LYS A 467 35.61 -6.29 -14.87
C LYS A 467 34.60 -5.71 -13.87
N ILE A 468 34.02 -4.56 -14.19
CA ILE A 468 33.01 -3.90 -13.35
C ILE A 468 31.72 -4.71 -13.31
N CYS A 469 31.23 -5.21 -14.45
CA CYS A 469 30.04 -6.08 -14.50
C CYS A 469 30.25 -7.35 -13.67
N LYS A 470 31.44 -7.97 -13.77
CA LYS A 470 31.80 -9.14 -12.98
C LYS A 470 31.76 -8.85 -11.48
N MET A 471 32.40 -7.76 -11.04
CA MET A 471 32.39 -7.31 -9.65
C MET A 471 30.96 -7.07 -9.12
N ILE A 472 30.09 -6.44 -9.92
CA ILE A 472 28.69 -6.20 -9.52
C ILE A 472 27.94 -7.53 -9.39
N ASN A 473 28.06 -8.44 -10.37
CA ASN A 473 27.41 -9.74 -10.33
C ASN A 473 27.89 -10.59 -9.14
N GLU A 474 29.18 -10.60 -8.84
CA GLU A 474 29.78 -11.37 -7.74
C GLU A 474 29.44 -10.80 -6.35
N SER A 475 29.08 -9.52 -6.26
CA SER A 475 28.71 -8.88 -4.99
C SER A 475 27.37 -9.37 -4.40
N GLY A 476 26.53 -10.03 -5.22
CA GLY A 476 25.16 -10.40 -4.85
C GLY A 476 24.18 -9.23 -4.86
N ALA A 477 24.54 -8.11 -5.50
CA ALA A 477 23.65 -6.96 -5.65
C ALA A 477 22.37 -7.32 -6.42
N LYS A 478 21.24 -6.79 -5.96
CA LYS A 478 19.95 -6.82 -6.69
C LYS A 478 19.64 -5.47 -7.32
N ILE A 479 20.12 -4.39 -6.72
CA ILE A 479 19.94 -3.03 -7.21
C ILE A 479 21.30 -2.41 -7.50
N LEU A 480 21.43 -1.78 -8.67
CA LEU A 480 22.61 -1.02 -9.06
C LEU A 480 22.22 0.44 -9.28
N PHE A 481 22.73 1.35 -8.44
CA PHE A 481 22.60 2.79 -8.66
C PHE A 481 23.78 3.30 -9.48
N VAL A 482 23.50 3.94 -10.61
CA VAL A 482 24.51 4.44 -11.55
C VAL A 482 24.49 5.98 -11.58
N GLY A 483 25.54 6.58 -11.03
CA GLY A 483 25.75 8.03 -10.94
C GLY A 483 26.90 8.53 -11.83
N LEU A 484 26.92 8.14 -13.11
CA LEU A 484 27.94 8.56 -14.08
C LEU A 484 27.61 9.90 -14.78
N GLY A 485 26.38 10.39 -14.58
CA GLY A 485 25.85 11.57 -15.25
C GLY A 485 25.38 11.29 -16.67
N VAL A 486 24.51 12.17 -17.18
CA VAL A 486 23.91 12.05 -18.51
C VAL A 486 24.90 12.53 -19.59
N PRO A 487 25.15 11.76 -20.66
CA PRO A 487 24.43 10.54 -21.08
C PRO A 487 25.16 9.24 -20.68
N LYS A 488 26.31 9.34 -20.00
CA LYS A 488 27.21 8.21 -19.75
C LYS A 488 26.50 7.10 -18.98
N GLN A 489 25.66 7.44 -18.00
CA GLN A 489 24.92 6.45 -17.22
C GLN A 489 23.91 5.66 -18.07
N GLU A 490 23.11 6.32 -18.91
CA GLU A 490 22.11 5.63 -19.75
C GLU A 490 22.80 4.73 -20.78
N LEU A 491 23.86 5.24 -21.40
CA LEU A 491 24.62 4.50 -22.40
C LEU A 491 25.36 3.30 -21.79
N TRP A 492 25.96 3.47 -20.61
CA TRP A 492 26.68 2.41 -19.91
C TRP A 492 25.73 1.30 -19.48
N ILE A 493 24.58 1.65 -18.87
CA ILE A 493 23.58 0.64 -18.47
C ILE A 493 23.10 -0.12 -19.69
N LYS A 494 22.68 0.56 -20.76
CA LYS A 494 22.20 -0.10 -21.98
C LYS A 494 23.24 -1.05 -22.57
N SER A 495 24.49 -0.62 -22.66
CA SER A 495 25.57 -1.40 -23.28
C SER A 495 25.96 -2.63 -22.45
N ASN A 496 25.70 -2.60 -21.15
CA ASN A 496 26.09 -3.64 -20.20
C ASN A 496 24.90 -4.43 -19.62
N LEU A 497 23.66 -4.09 -19.98
CA LEU A 497 22.46 -4.70 -19.40
C LEU A 497 22.44 -6.23 -19.58
N GLY A 498 22.89 -6.72 -20.74
CA GLY A 498 23.01 -8.15 -21.02
C GLY A 498 24.16 -8.87 -20.30
N ARG A 499 25.10 -8.13 -19.70
CA ARG A 499 26.19 -8.67 -18.86
C ARG A 499 25.83 -8.70 -17.37
N LEU A 500 24.82 -7.92 -16.97
CA LEU A 500 24.29 -7.91 -15.62
C LEU A 500 23.30 -9.07 -15.44
N LYS A 501 23.37 -9.79 -14.31
CA LYS A 501 22.54 -10.97 -14.05
C LYS A 501 21.51 -10.70 -12.96
N GLY A 502 20.25 -10.51 -13.33
CA GLY A 502 19.14 -10.27 -12.40
C GLY A 502 19.25 -8.95 -11.63
N ILE A 503 19.86 -7.92 -12.24
CA ILE A 503 20.12 -6.63 -11.59
C ILE A 503 19.17 -5.56 -12.13
N ILE A 504 18.64 -4.75 -11.22
CA ILE A 504 17.84 -3.56 -11.56
C ILE A 504 18.78 -2.35 -11.55
N ALA A 505 19.18 -1.90 -12.74
CA ALA A 505 20.12 -0.80 -12.95
C ALA A 505 19.39 0.53 -13.12
N ILE A 506 19.72 1.51 -12.28
CA ILE A 506 18.99 2.77 -12.13
C ILE A 506 19.94 3.95 -12.33
N GLY A 507 19.68 4.77 -13.36
CA GLY A 507 20.40 6.04 -13.54
C GLY A 507 19.96 7.06 -12.49
N VAL A 508 20.84 7.47 -11.58
CA VAL A 508 20.52 8.41 -10.48
C VAL A 508 21.20 9.77 -10.61
N GLY A 509 22.00 9.99 -11.66
CA GLY A 509 22.69 11.25 -11.89
C GLY A 509 23.58 11.66 -10.72
N GLY A 510 23.61 12.95 -10.41
CA GLY A 510 24.40 13.49 -9.28
C GLY A 510 23.70 13.35 -7.93
N SER A 511 23.04 12.21 -7.66
CA SER A 511 22.41 11.93 -6.36
C SER A 511 23.46 11.60 -5.29
N PHE A 512 24.58 10.98 -5.67
CA PHE A 512 25.67 10.67 -4.75
C PHE A 512 26.30 11.92 -4.13
N ASP A 513 26.43 13.02 -4.90
CA ASP A 513 26.93 14.30 -4.36
C ASP A 513 26.06 14.87 -3.23
N VAL A 514 24.75 14.64 -3.31
CA VAL A 514 23.79 15.10 -2.29
C VAL A 514 23.78 14.16 -1.09
N ILE A 515 23.81 12.85 -1.33
CA ILE A 515 23.84 11.84 -0.27
C ILE A 515 25.13 11.95 0.54
N SER A 516 26.28 12.03 -0.13
CA SER A 516 27.60 12.28 0.49
C SER A 516 27.69 13.63 1.24
N GLY A 517 26.69 14.50 1.09
CA GLY A 517 26.61 15.81 1.75
C GLY A 517 27.56 16.87 1.22
N ARG A 518 28.29 16.58 0.14
CA ARG A 518 29.07 17.61 -0.57
C ARG A 518 28.15 18.70 -1.13
N LEU A 519 26.98 18.32 -1.62
CA LEU A 519 25.93 19.23 -2.03
C LEU A 519 24.75 19.18 -1.07
N LYS A 520 24.18 20.35 -0.77
CA LYS A 520 22.93 20.42 -0.02
C LYS A 520 21.76 20.29 -0.98
N ARG A 521 20.75 19.51 -0.60
CA ARG A 521 19.49 19.47 -1.35
C ARG A 521 18.74 20.80 -1.20
N ALA A 522 17.99 21.19 -2.23
CA ALA A 522 17.14 22.38 -2.14
C ALA A 522 16.12 22.24 -1.00
N PRO A 523 15.81 23.31 -0.25
CA PRO A 523 14.75 23.28 0.75
C PRO A 523 13.40 22.87 0.14
N GLU A 524 12.51 22.26 0.93
CA GLU A 524 11.21 21.76 0.44
C GLU A 524 10.39 22.84 -0.28
N ALA A 525 10.43 24.09 0.20
CA ALA A 525 9.72 25.20 -0.44
C ALA A 525 10.16 25.38 -1.90
N TRP A 526 11.47 25.33 -2.17
CA TRP A 526 12.05 25.43 -3.52
C TRP A 526 11.69 24.22 -4.38
N GLN A 527 11.69 23.02 -3.78
CA GLN A 527 11.28 21.80 -4.49
C GLN A 527 9.81 21.85 -4.91
N LYS A 528 8.92 22.34 -4.04
CA LYS A 528 7.46 22.46 -4.27
C LYS A 528 7.13 23.46 -5.37
N VAL A 529 7.87 24.56 -5.47
CA VAL A 529 7.70 25.53 -6.58
C VAL A 529 8.50 25.17 -7.84
N GLY A 530 9.28 24.08 -7.82
CA GLY A 530 10.02 23.60 -8.99
C GLY A 530 11.33 24.36 -9.28
N LEU A 531 11.87 25.11 -8.31
CA LEU A 531 13.10 25.89 -8.42
C LEU A 531 14.36 25.15 -7.95
N GLU A 532 14.30 23.82 -7.80
CA GLU A 532 15.44 23.00 -7.40
C GLU A 532 16.66 23.16 -8.33
N TRP A 533 16.42 23.34 -9.63
CA TRP A 533 17.47 23.62 -10.60
C TRP A 533 18.20 24.94 -10.29
N LEU A 534 17.48 25.99 -9.86
CA LEU A 534 18.05 27.29 -9.55
C LEU A 534 18.91 27.21 -8.28
N TYR A 535 18.42 26.54 -7.24
CA TYR A 535 19.19 26.29 -6.01
C TYR A 535 20.48 25.52 -6.29
N ARG A 536 20.43 24.52 -7.18
CA ARG A 536 21.62 23.77 -7.60
C ARG A 536 22.60 24.61 -8.41
N THR A 537 22.10 25.55 -9.21
CA THR A 537 22.94 26.50 -9.96
C THR A 537 23.69 27.45 -9.04
N MET A 538 23.05 27.89 -7.97
CA MET A 538 23.68 28.73 -6.95
C MET A 538 24.84 28.00 -6.25
N GLN A 539 24.72 26.69 -6.03
CA GLN A 539 25.80 25.86 -5.49
C GLN A 539 26.87 25.49 -6.54
N GLU A 540 26.48 25.32 -7.80
CA GLU A 540 27.37 24.91 -8.90
C GLU A 540 27.28 25.93 -10.07
N PRO A 541 27.89 27.12 -9.98
CA PRO A 541 27.69 28.21 -10.96
C PRO A 541 28.06 27.84 -12.41
N TRP A 542 29.03 26.95 -12.60
CA TRP A 542 29.44 26.46 -13.92
C TRP A 542 28.32 25.73 -14.67
N ARG A 543 27.26 25.26 -13.98
CA ARG A 543 26.09 24.64 -14.61
C ARG A 543 25.24 25.61 -15.43
N PHE A 544 25.45 26.92 -15.29
CA PHE A 544 24.69 27.93 -16.04
C PHE A 544 24.68 27.67 -17.55
N LYS A 545 25.80 27.19 -18.12
CA LYS A 545 25.91 26.81 -19.54
C LYS A 545 24.89 25.74 -19.96
N ARG A 546 24.56 24.79 -19.08
CA ARG A 546 23.56 23.75 -19.33
C ARG A 546 22.14 24.29 -19.19
N ILE A 547 21.94 25.27 -18.31
CA ILE A 547 20.62 25.81 -17.94
C ILE A 547 20.07 26.76 -18.98
N ILE A 548 20.92 27.45 -19.76
CA ILE A 548 20.51 28.25 -20.92
C ILE A 548 19.67 27.43 -21.92
N ARG A 549 19.80 26.09 -21.93
CA ARG A 549 18.96 25.23 -22.78
C ARG A 549 17.54 25.02 -22.25
N LEU A 550 17.25 25.30 -20.96
CA LEU A 550 15.90 25.16 -20.40
C LEU A 550 14.89 26.15 -21.02
N PRO A 551 15.20 27.45 -21.19
CA PRO A 551 14.34 28.36 -21.95
C PRO A 551 14.07 27.89 -23.39
N ILE A 552 15.10 27.41 -24.08
CA ILE A 552 14.97 26.87 -25.45
C ILE A 552 14.03 25.65 -25.46
N PHE A 553 14.23 24.73 -24.51
CA PHE A 553 13.33 23.59 -24.31
C PHE A 553 11.87 24.03 -24.14
N MET A 554 11.61 24.99 -23.25
CA MET A 554 10.24 25.47 -23.00
C MET A 554 9.63 26.16 -24.22
N ALA A 555 10.41 26.97 -24.96
CA ALA A 555 9.93 27.61 -26.18
C ALA A 555 9.52 26.57 -27.24
N LEU A 556 10.33 25.53 -27.41
CA LEU A 556 10.03 24.43 -28.34
C LEU A 556 8.80 23.62 -27.92
N VAL A 557 8.59 23.40 -26.62
CA VAL A 557 7.37 22.77 -26.10
C VAL A 557 6.14 23.60 -26.45
N VAL A 558 6.21 24.93 -26.30
CA VAL A 558 5.11 25.83 -26.67
C VAL A 558 4.85 25.77 -28.17
N LEU A 559 5.89 25.81 -29.01
CA LEU A 559 5.74 25.63 -30.47
C LEU A 559 5.11 24.28 -30.83
N THR A 560 5.49 23.21 -30.11
CA THR A 560 4.90 21.87 -30.27
C THR A 560 3.41 21.89 -29.92
N ARG A 561 2.99 22.64 -28.89
CA ARG A 561 1.58 22.78 -28.52
C ARG A 561 0.75 23.48 -29.60
N PHE A 562 1.33 24.45 -30.31
CA PHE A 562 0.68 25.16 -31.41
C PHE A 562 0.79 24.43 -32.77
N GLY A 563 1.35 23.22 -32.81
CA GLY A 563 1.48 22.44 -34.05
C GLY A 563 2.59 22.94 -34.99
N LEU A 564 3.39 23.93 -34.55
CA LEU A 564 4.51 24.49 -35.31
C LEU A 564 5.78 23.64 -35.22
N TYR A 565 5.77 22.59 -34.39
CA TYR A 565 6.88 21.68 -34.18
C TYR A 565 6.39 20.26 -33.91
N THR A 566 7.07 19.25 -34.45
CA THR A 566 6.62 17.85 -34.34
C THR A 566 6.85 17.30 -32.94
N ARG A 567 5.83 16.59 -32.43
CA ARG A 567 5.88 15.94 -31.11
C ARG A 567 6.69 14.63 -31.13
N ARG A 568 6.76 13.97 -32.28
CA ARG A 568 7.59 12.79 -32.52
C ARG A 568 8.76 13.17 -33.43
N ILE A 569 9.92 12.60 -33.13
CA ILE A 569 11.04 12.55 -34.07
C ILE A 569 10.99 11.12 -34.59
N ASP A 570 10.73 10.98 -35.89
CA ASP A 570 10.70 9.67 -36.57
C ASP A 570 12.03 8.93 -36.41
#